data_AF-A0A3D1KRH4-F1
#
_entry.id   AF-A0A3D1KRH4-F1
#
_cell.length_a   1.000
_cell.length_b   1.000
_cell.length_c   1.000
_cell.angle_alpha   90.00
_cell.angle_beta   90.00
_cell.angle_gamma   90.00
#
_symmetry.space_group_name_H-M   'P 1'
#
loop_
_entity.id
_entity.type
_entity.pdbx_description
1 polymer ?
#
loop_
_entity_poly.entity_id
_entity_poly.type
_entity_poly.pdbx_seq_one_letter_code
_entity_poly.pdbx_strand_id
1 'polypeptide(L)'
;IGVVVIGAVIGLLSFSKILRWLFDHHKNYTLAVLTGFILGSLNKIWPWKETLTWRVNSHGVKMPFNEQSVSPFSFDGDPQLMMATILLLSGFAMIIVLEKLANISNKA
;
A
#
# COMPACT_ATOMS: atom_id res chain seq x y z
N ILE A 1 -17.16 12.43 -22.02
CA ILE A 1 -16.39 11.19 -21.71
C ILE A 1 -14.99 11.23 -22.34
N GLY A 2 -14.86 11.45 -23.66
CA GLY A 2 -13.54 11.49 -24.33
C GLY A 2 -12.52 12.46 -23.71
N VAL A 3 -12.93 13.68 -23.35
CA VAL A 3 -12.04 14.67 -22.69
C VAL A 3 -11.56 14.20 -21.31
N VAL A 4 -12.41 13.50 -20.56
CA VAL A 4 -12.06 12.96 -19.23
C VAL A 4 -11.06 11.81 -19.37
N VAL A 5 -11.28 10.91 -20.34
CA VAL A 5 -10.36 9.79 -20.61
C VAL A 5 -9.00 10.30 -21.09
N ILE A 6 -8.98 11.27 -22.02
CA ILE A 6 -7.75 11.88 -22.52
C ILE A 6 -7.02 12.61 -21.38
N GLY A 7 -7.74 13.38 -20.56
CA GLY A 7 -7.18 14.05 -19.39
C GLY A 7 -6.57 13.07 -18.38
N ALA A 8 -7.24 11.93 -18.11
CA ALA A 8 -6.72 10.89 -17.22
C ALA A 8 -5.44 10.23 -17.78
N VAL A 9 -5.40 9.94 -19.09
CA VAL A 9 -4.22 9.37 -19.75
C VAL A 9 -3.05 10.35 -19.71
N ILE A 10 -3.28 11.62 -20.05
CA ILE A 10 -2.24 12.65 -19.99
C ILE A 10 -1.73 12.81 -18.55
N GLY A 11 -2.63 12.89 -17.57
CA GLY A 11 -2.27 12.98 -16.16
C GLY A 11 -1.41 11.81 -15.69
N LEU A 12 -1.78 10.58 -16.05
CA LEU A 12 -1.03 9.38 -15.69
C LEU A 12 0.38 9.39 -16.33
N LEU A 13 0.48 9.70 -17.62
CA LEU A 13 1.76 9.77 -18.33
C LEU A 13 2.68 10.87 -17.78
N SER A 14 2.13 12.06 -17.52
CA SER A 14 2.85 13.17 -16.89
C SER A 14 3.37 12.78 -15.51
N PHE A 15 2.54 12.15 -14.68
CA PHE A 15 2.94 11.68 -13.35
C PHE A 15 4.04 10.61 -13.42
N SER A 16 3.89 9.61 -14.29
CA SER A 16 4.94 8.59 -14.50
C SER A 16 6.27 9.21 -14.92
N LYS A 17 6.25 10.25 -15.75
CA LYS A 17 7.46 10.94 -16.19
C LYS A 17 8.13 11.72 -15.08
N ILE A 18 7.35 12.39 -14.21
CA ILE A 18 7.86 13.07 -13.02
C ILE A 18 8.51 12.08 -12.06
N LEU A 19 7.84 10.96 -11.76
CA LEU A 19 8.42 9.92 -10.90
C LEU A 19 9.73 9.38 -11.45
N ARG A 20 9.78 9.10 -12.76
CA ARG A 20 11.01 8.65 -13.41
C ARG A 20 12.13 9.68 -13.30
N TRP A 21 11.84 10.95 -13.57
CA TRP A 21 12.83 12.03 -13.42
C TRP A 21 13.35 12.13 -11.98
N LEU A 22 12.46 11.98 -10.99
CA LEU A 22 12.81 12.04 -9.57
C LEU A 22 13.70 10.86 -9.15
N PHE A 23 13.43 9.66 -9.67
CA PHE A 23 14.28 8.49 -9.47
C PHE A 23 15.66 8.63 -10.12
N ASP A 24 15.75 9.26 -11.29
CA ASP A 24 17.01 9.45 -12.01
C ASP A 24 17.91 10.54 -11.39
N HIS A 25 17.33 11.67 -10.94
CA HIS A 25 18.09 12.80 -10.38
C HIS A 25 18.18 12.81 -8.83
N HIS A 26 17.18 12.29 -8.12
CA HIS A 26 17.07 12.38 -6.66
C HIS A 26 16.69 11.04 -6.01
N LYS A 27 17.31 9.94 -6.46
CA LYS A 27 17.02 8.57 -6.02
C LYS A 27 16.92 8.43 -4.49
N ASN A 28 17.91 8.89 -3.74
CA ASN A 28 17.97 8.69 -2.28
C ASN A 28 16.84 9.44 -1.55
N TYR A 29 16.56 10.68 -1.94
CA TYR A 29 15.45 11.46 -1.37
C TYR A 29 14.10 10.86 -1.73
N THR A 30 13.93 10.40 -2.97
CA THR A 30 12.71 9.71 -3.42
C THR A 30 12.44 8.46 -2.62
N LEU A 31 13.47 7.62 -2.41
CA LEU A 31 13.37 6.42 -1.60
C LEU A 31 13.03 6.74 -0.15
N ALA A 32 13.62 7.79 0.44
CA ALA A 32 13.29 8.22 1.79
C ALA A 32 11.83 8.67 1.92
N VAL A 33 11.34 9.48 0.97
CA VAL A 33 9.94 9.94 0.93
C VAL A 33 8.98 8.77 0.74
N LEU A 34 9.27 7.86 -0.19
CA LEU A 34 8.41 6.70 -0.47
C LEU A 34 8.39 5.72 0.70
N THR A 35 9.54 5.50 1.34
CA THR A 35 9.62 4.72 2.59
C THR A 35 8.81 5.38 3.70
N GLY A 36 8.93 6.70 3.87
CA GLY A 36 8.13 7.47 4.82
C GLY A 36 6.63 7.38 4.53
N PHE A 37 6.23 7.40 3.26
CA PHE A 37 4.84 7.22 2.84
C PHE A 37 4.33 5.83 3.18
N ILE A 38 5.11 4.77 2.89
CA ILE A 38 4.75 3.39 3.25
C ILE A 38 4.59 3.28 4.77
N LEU A 39 5.55 3.79 5.54
CA LEU A 39 5.50 3.79 7.01
C LEU A 39 4.30 4.58 7.55
N GLY A 40 4.00 5.75 6.99
CA GLY A 40 2.84 6.55 7.39
C GLY A 40 1.51 5.88 7.04
N SER A 41 1.45 5.19 5.90
CA SER A 41 0.26 4.44 5.47
C SER A 41 0.02 3.18 6.32
N LEU A 42 1.05 2.64 6.98
CA LEU A 42 1.01 1.41 7.76
C LEU A 42 -0.15 1.41 8.77
N ASN A 43 -0.36 2.52 9.49
CA ASN A 43 -1.45 2.64 10.47
C ASN A 43 -2.84 2.47 9.81
N LYS A 44 -3.01 2.97 8.58
CA LYS A 44 -4.27 2.87 7.84
C LYS A 44 -4.49 1.50 7.23
N ILE A 45 -3.46 0.85 6.69
CA ILE A 45 -3.56 -0.49 6.11
C ILE A 45 -3.45 -1.62 7.15
N TRP A 46 -3.16 -1.28 8.41
CA TRP A 46 -3.02 -2.23 9.50
C TRP A 46 -4.29 -3.10 9.64
N PRO A 47 -4.16 -4.44 9.58
CA PRO A 47 -5.33 -5.32 9.52
C PRO A 47 -6.01 -5.52 10.88
N TRP A 48 -5.27 -5.40 11.98
CA TRP A 48 -5.80 -5.65 13.33
C TRP A 48 -6.29 -4.34 13.98
N LYS A 49 -7.59 -4.08 13.84
CA LYS A 49 -8.25 -2.88 14.37
C LYS A 49 -9.50 -3.21 15.16
N GLU A 50 -9.63 -2.61 16.33
CA GLU A 50 -10.81 -2.75 17.18
C GLU A 50 -11.73 -1.55 17.03
N THR A 51 -13.00 -1.83 16.74
CA THR A 51 -14.05 -0.84 16.58
C THR A 51 -14.58 -0.41 17.95
N LEU A 52 -14.26 0.79 18.40
CA LEU A 52 -14.67 1.28 19.73
C LEU A 52 -16.06 1.92 19.74
N THR A 53 -16.44 2.58 18.65
CA THR A 53 -17.75 3.23 18.54
C THR A 53 -18.34 3.02 17.16
N TRP A 54 -19.65 2.84 17.14
CA TRP A 54 -20.44 2.65 15.92
C TRP A 54 -21.24 3.92 15.65
N ARG A 55 -21.23 4.42 14.42
CA ARG A 55 -22.20 5.43 13.96
C ARG A 55 -23.17 4.79 12.99
N VAL A 56 -24.41 5.26 13.04
CA VAL A 56 -25.39 4.95 12.00
C VAL A 56 -25.26 6.02 10.91
N ASN A 57 -24.97 5.60 9.68
CA ASN A 57 -24.94 6.52 8.55
C ASN A 57 -26.37 6.95 8.14
N SER A 58 -26.50 7.89 7.21
CA SER A 58 -27.80 8.37 6.70
C SER A 58 -28.68 7.28 6.05
N HIS A 59 -28.12 6.11 5.77
CA HIS A 59 -28.81 4.94 5.22
C HIS A 59 -29.16 3.88 6.27
N GLY A 60 -29.00 4.18 7.57
CA GLY A 60 -29.31 3.25 8.65
C GLY A 60 -28.26 2.16 8.87
N VAL A 61 -27.11 2.21 8.19
CA VAL A 61 -26.04 1.21 8.29
C VAL A 61 -25.09 1.58 9.43
N LYS A 62 -24.85 0.63 10.35
CA LYS A 62 -23.83 0.77 11.39
C LYS A 62 -22.45 0.66 10.76
N MET A 63 -21.69 1.76 10.80
CA MET A 63 -20.30 1.81 10.35
C MET A 63 -19.39 2.11 11.55
N PRO A 64 -18.20 1.48 11.61
CA PRO A 64 -17.24 1.80 12.64
C PRO A 64 -16.80 3.26 12.48
N PHE A 65 -16.91 4.02 13.57
CA PHE A 65 -16.59 5.46 13.58
C PHE A 65 -15.21 5.73 14.13
N ASN A 66 -14.89 5.02 15.22
CA ASN A 66 -13.60 5.12 15.87
C ASN A 66 -13.02 3.71 15.95
N GLU A 67 -11.88 3.52 15.29
CA GLU A 67 -11.13 2.27 15.25
C GLU A 67 -9.76 2.53 15.84
N GLN A 68 -9.31 1.66 16.75
CA GLN A 68 -7.95 1.71 17.27
C GLN A 68 -7.14 0.55 16.70
N SER A 69 -5.94 0.86 16.20
CA SER A 69 -4.99 -0.14 15.74
C SER A 69 -4.38 -0.84 16.96
N VAL A 70 -4.64 -2.14 17.09
CA VAL A 70 -4.12 -2.98 18.17
C VAL A 70 -3.08 -3.96 17.64
N SER A 71 -2.26 -4.51 18.52
CA SER A 71 -1.31 -5.55 18.10
C SER A 71 -2.06 -6.84 17.70
N PRO A 72 -1.53 -7.64 16.76
CA PRO A 72 -2.13 -8.93 16.39
C PRO A 72 -2.28 -9.90 17.57
N PHE A 73 -1.45 -9.76 18.60
CA PHE A 73 -1.47 -10.60 19.80
C PHE A 73 -2.55 -10.18 20.79
N SER A 74 -3.05 -8.95 20.66
CA SER A 74 -4.08 -8.37 21.52
C SER A 74 -5.41 -8.21 20.79
N PHE A 75 -5.52 -8.73 19.56
CA PHE A 75 -6.72 -8.62 18.76
C PHE A 75 -7.76 -9.62 19.25
N ASP A 76 -8.94 -9.13 19.64
CA ASP A 76 -10.02 -9.94 20.22
C ASP A 76 -10.67 -10.93 19.23
N GLY A 77 -10.42 -10.76 17.92
CA GLY A 77 -10.89 -11.66 16.85
C GLY A 77 -9.88 -12.76 16.48
N ASP A 78 -10.09 -13.42 15.33
CA ASP A 78 -9.08 -14.30 14.74
C ASP A 78 -8.05 -13.47 13.97
N PRO A 79 -6.79 -13.36 14.46
CA PRO A 79 -5.78 -12.53 13.82
C PRO A 79 -5.21 -13.15 12.53
N GLN A 80 -5.54 -14.41 12.19
CA GLN A 80 -5.08 -15.13 10.98
C GLN A 80 -3.56 -15.02 10.73
N LEU A 81 -2.78 -15.07 11.81
CA LEU A 81 -1.32 -14.86 11.79
C LEU A 81 -0.57 -15.78 10.83
N MET A 82 -1.02 -17.03 10.70
CA MET A 82 -0.41 -18.00 9.78
C MET A 82 -0.58 -17.56 8.32
N MET A 83 -1.79 -17.14 7.93
CA MET A 83 -2.06 -16.66 6.57
C MET A 83 -1.30 -15.36 6.28
N ALA A 84 -1.29 -14.43 7.24
CA ALA A 84 -0.54 -13.18 7.12
C ALA A 84 0.97 -13.43 6.93
N THR A 85 1.53 -14.40 7.66
CA THR A 85 2.94 -14.80 7.54
C THR A 85 3.23 -15.43 6.19
N ILE A 86 2.36 -16.32 5.69
CA ILE A 86 2.51 -16.94 4.36
C ILE A 86 2.47 -15.87 3.26
N LEU A 87 1.52 -14.94 3.33
CA LEU A 87 1.42 -13.84 2.36
C LEU A 87 2.64 -12.92 2.41
N LEU A 88 3.16 -12.63 3.61
CA LEU A 88 4.40 -11.87 3.78
C LEU A 88 5.58 -12.57 3.10
N LEU A 89 5.76 -13.87 3.36
CA LEU A 89 6.83 -14.65 2.75
C LEU A 89 6.67 -14.76 1.22
N SER A 90 5.44 -14.94 0.74
CA SER A 90 5.12 -15.01 -0.68
C SER A 90 5.43 -13.68 -1.38
N GLY A 91 5.02 -12.56 -0.80
CA GLY A 91 5.33 -11.22 -1.33
C GLY A 91 6.83 -10.95 -1.37
N PHE A 92 7.56 -11.32 -0.31
CA PHE A 92 9.02 -11.20 -0.27
C PHE A 92 9.71 -12.08 -1.31
N ALA A 93 9.27 -13.34 -1.46
CA ALA A 93 9.77 -14.25 -2.48
C ALA A 93 9.51 -13.70 -3.90
N MET A 94 8.34 -13.10 -4.14
CA MET A 94 8.01 -12.48 -5.42
C MET A 94 8.95 -11.31 -5.75
N ILE A 95 9.31 -10.48 -4.77
CA ILE A 95 10.28 -9.40 -4.97
C ILE A 95 11.65 -9.97 -5.38
N ILE A 96 12.12 -11.03 -4.72
CA ILE A 96 13.40 -11.69 -5.06
C ILE A 96 13.37 -12.25 -6.49
N VAL A 97 12.25 -12.88 -6.88
CA VAL A 97 12.09 -13.41 -8.25
C VAL A 97 12.16 -12.28 -9.27
N LEU A 98 11.45 -11.17 -9.04
CA LEU A 98 11.48 -10.01 -9.93
C LEU A 98 12.89 -9.40 -10.04
N GLU A 99 13.61 -9.29 -8.91
CA GLU A 99 14.99 -8.81 -8.90
C GLU A 99 15.92 -9.74 -9.72
N LYS A 100 15.79 -11.06 -9.54
CA LYS A 100 16.56 -12.04 -10.31
C LYS A 100 16.27 -11.94 -11.80
N LEU A 101 14.99 -11.86 -12.20
CA LEU A 101 14.58 -11.72 -13.60
C LEU A 101 15.13 -10.43 -14.22
N ALA A 102 15.04 -9.30 -13.50
CA ALA A 102 15.58 -8.03 -13.95
C ALA A 102 17.11 -8.07 -14.13
N ASN A 103 17.84 -8.70 -13.20
CA ASN A 103 19.29 -8.82 -13.28
C ASN A 103 19.76 -9.74 -14.42
N ILE A 104 19.00 -10.80 -14.72
CA ILE A 104 19.26 -11.67 -15.90
C ILE A 104 19.05 -10.89 -17.20
N SER A 105 17.93 -10.15 -17.31
CA SER A 105 17.63 -9.35 -18.50
C SER A 105 18.65 -8.24 -18.77
N ASN A 106 19.33 -7.72 -17.74
CA ASN A 106 20.36 -6.69 -17.90
C ASN A 106 21.74 -7.24 -18.29
N LYS A 107 21.95 -8.57 -18.19
CA LYS A 107 23.21 -9.25 -18.57
C LYS A 107 23.18 -9.86 -19.98
N ALA A 108 21.99 -10.05 -20.56
CA ALA A 108 21.80 -10.51 -21.93
C ALA A 108 21.82 -9.34 -22.90
#